data_AF-A0A538IKZ2-F1
#
_entry.id   AF-A0A538IKZ2-F1
#
_cell.length_a   1.000
_cell.length_b   1.000
_cell.length_c   1.000
_cell.angle_alpha   90.00
_cell.angle_beta   90.00
_cell.angle_gamma   90.00
#
_symmetry.space_group_name_H-M   'P 1'
#
loop_
_entity.id
_entity.type
_entity.pdbx_description
1 polymer ?
#
loop_
_entity_poly.entity_id
_entity_poly.type
_entity_poly.pdbx_seq_one_letter_code
_entity_poly.pdbx_strand_id
1 'polypeptide(L)'
;MSKVRREIVRPRLEGIHPDLEALAHPVGDHARKLRATGEKLLRTHGENVVLRQWQQKRLADAAADLYAQIATLSRVNGIFEERGVEASGQERYIAETFCSRAGRRIERQLDEVDQNDDERMHSIAELAYNRGGYDLPLYRS
;
A
#
# COMPACT_ATOMS: atom_id res chain seq x y z
N MET A 1 -5.09 -27.52 -3.43
CA MET A 1 -4.27 -27.37 -2.19
C MET A 1 -5.03 -26.50 -1.20
N SER A 2 -5.31 -27.00 0.01
CA SER A 2 -6.20 -26.39 1.01
C SER A 2 -5.61 -25.11 1.64
N LYS A 3 -6.45 -24.07 1.79
CA LYS A 3 -6.16 -22.75 2.42
C LYS A 3 -5.45 -22.87 3.79
N VAL A 4 -5.69 -23.95 4.52
CA VAL A 4 -5.22 -24.18 5.89
C VAL A 4 -3.68 -24.25 5.99
N ARG A 5 -2.97 -24.73 4.95
CA ARG A 5 -1.50 -24.78 4.98
C ARG A 5 -0.81 -23.45 4.66
N ARG A 6 -1.51 -22.51 4.01
CA ARG A 6 -0.94 -21.24 3.54
C ARG A 6 -0.91 -20.14 4.61
N GLU A 7 -1.61 -20.37 5.72
CA GLU A 7 -1.71 -19.45 6.86
C GLU A 7 -0.47 -19.54 7.78
N ILE A 8 0.35 -20.59 7.63
CA ILE A 8 1.41 -20.94 8.59
C ILE A 8 2.72 -20.17 8.37
N VAL A 9 2.98 -19.63 7.18
CA VAL A 9 4.22 -18.87 6.91
C VAL A 9 3.88 -17.39 6.71
N ARG A 10 4.16 -16.56 7.73
CA ARG A 10 4.19 -15.11 7.55
C ARG A 10 5.34 -14.80 6.58
N PRO A 11 5.10 -14.14 5.44
CA PRO A 11 6.18 -13.68 4.60
C PRO A 11 7.09 -12.80 5.45
N ARG A 12 8.38 -13.10 5.51
CA ARG A 12 9.37 -12.32 6.24
C ARG A 12 10.57 -12.11 5.33
N LEU A 13 11.20 -10.96 5.45
CA LEU A 13 12.48 -10.71 4.81
C LEU A 13 13.56 -11.47 5.60
N GLU A 14 14.26 -12.38 4.93
CA GLU A 14 15.36 -13.14 5.50
C GLU A 14 16.68 -12.37 5.33
N GLY A 15 17.65 -12.60 6.24
CA GLY A 15 18.97 -11.98 6.15
C GLY A 15 18.99 -10.47 6.39
N ILE A 16 17.98 -9.92 7.08
CA ILE A 16 17.94 -8.51 7.48
C ILE A 16 18.77 -8.30 8.75
N HIS A 17 19.55 -7.22 8.76
CA HIS A 17 20.34 -6.75 9.89
C HIS A 17 19.44 -6.46 11.11
N PRO A 18 19.83 -6.82 12.35
CA PRO A 18 19.01 -6.66 13.55
C PRO A 18 18.39 -5.26 13.73
N ASP A 19 19.15 -4.20 13.44
CA ASP A 19 18.66 -2.82 13.52
C ASP A 19 17.51 -2.46 12.57
N LEU A 20 17.28 -3.25 11.53
CA LEU A 20 16.20 -3.06 10.55
C LEU A 20 15.00 -4.00 10.78
N GLU A 21 15.09 -4.96 11.72
CA GLU A 21 14.03 -5.95 11.94
C GLU A 21 12.68 -5.32 12.27
N ALA A 22 12.68 -4.25 13.07
CA ALA A 22 11.47 -3.51 13.42
C ALA A 22 10.77 -2.92 12.19
N LEU A 23 11.53 -2.54 11.15
CA LEU A 23 11.00 -2.03 9.89
C LEU A 23 10.62 -3.15 8.91
N ALA A 24 11.32 -4.28 8.97
CA ALA A 24 11.05 -5.44 8.14
C ALA A 24 9.83 -6.25 8.60
N HIS A 25 9.52 -6.25 9.90
CA HIS A 25 8.40 -7.03 10.43
C HIS A 25 7.03 -6.66 9.80
N PRO A 26 6.64 -5.36 9.68
CA PRO A 26 5.35 -4.98 9.08
C PRO A 26 5.21 -5.37 7.60
N VAL A 27 6.30 -5.52 6.85
CA VAL A 27 6.28 -5.87 5.41
C VAL A 27 5.50 -7.17 5.17
N GLY A 28 5.66 -8.15 6.04
CA GLY A 28 4.92 -9.41 5.96
C GLY A 28 3.42 -9.24 6.13
N ASP A 29 3.01 -8.34 7.02
CA ASP A 29 1.61 -8.04 7.28
C ASP A 29 1.00 -7.26 6.11
N HIS A 30 1.72 -6.28 5.56
CA HIS A 30 1.34 -5.56 4.33
C HIS A 30 1.14 -6.51 3.15
N ALA A 31 2.09 -7.43 2.90
CA ALA A 31 2.00 -8.41 1.82
C ALA A 31 0.79 -9.34 1.97
N ARG A 32 0.51 -9.78 3.21
CA ARG A 32 -0.68 -10.59 3.50
C ARG A 32 -1.98 -9.83 3.28
N LYS A 33 -2.05 -8.58 3.75
CA LYS A 33 -3.23 -7.71 3.57
C LYS A 33 -3.48 -7.47 2.08
N LEU A 34 -2.46 -7.09 1.32
CA LEU A 34 -2.53 -6.88 -0.12
C LEU A 34 -3.08 -8.13 -0.85
N ARG A 35 -2.53 -9.31 -0.54
CA ARG A 35 -3.03 -10.57 -1.09
C ARG A 35 -4.50 -10.82 -0.72
N ALA A 36 -4.85 -10.66 0.56
CA ALA A 36 -6.21 -10.93 1.04
C ALA A 36 -7.24 -10.01 0.36
N THR A 37 -6.90 -8.73 0.21
CA THR A 37 -7.72 -7.75 -0.50
C THR A 37 -7.86 -8.08 -1.99
N GLY A 38 -6.75 -8.43 -2.66
CA GLY A 38 -6.79 -8.87 -4.07
C GLY A 38 -7.64 -10.12 -4.28
N GLU A 39 -7.48 -11.15 -3.44
CA GLU A 39 -8.31 -12.36 -3.50
C GLU A 39 -9.78 -12.06 -3.18
N LYS A 40 -10.06 -11.09 -2.31
CA LYS A 40 -11.43 -10.65 -2.04
C LYS A 40 -12.06 -10.05 -3.29
N LEU A 41 -11.40 -9.10 -3.95
CA LEU A 41 -11.91 -8.48 -5.17
C LEU A 41 -12.14 -9.49 -6.29
N LEU A 42 -11.20 -10.44 -6.47
CA LEU A 42 -11.35 -11.51 -7.46
C LEU A 42 -12.55 -12.40 -7.17
N ARG A 43 -12.79 -12.77 -5.90
CA ARG A 43 -13.98 -13.56 -5.53
C ARG A 43 -15.28 -12.78 -5.70
N THR A 44 -15.28 -11.48 -5.41
CA THR A 44 -16.49 -10.65 -5.45
C THR A 44 -16.88 -10.25 -6.88
N HIS A 45 -15.90 -9.96 -7.75
CA HIS A 45 -16.16 -9.40 -9.07
C HIS A 45 -15.82 -10.35 -10.23
N GLY A 46 -15.04 -11.41 -10.00
CA GLY A 46 -14.59 -12.31 -11.06
C GLY A 46 -13.88 -11.55 -12.17
N GLU A 47 -14.23 -11.84 -13.42
CA GLU A 47 -13.68 -11.16 -14.60
C GLU A 47 -14.02 -9.66 -14.64
N ASN A 48 -15.15 -9.25 -14.06
CA ASN A 48 -15.57 -7.84 -13.99
C ASN A 48 -14.69 -7.00 -13.05
N VAL A 49 -13.73 -7.60 -12.35
CA VAL A 49 -12.73 -6.85 -11.56
C VAL A 49 -12.03 -5.81 -12.43
N VAL A 50 -11.86 -6.05 -13.74
CA VAL A 50 -11.23 -5.14 -14.70
C VAL A 50 -11.96 -3.79 -14.83
N LEU A 51 -13.25 -3.73 -14.47
CA LEU A 51 -14.06 -2.51 -14.50
C LEU A 51 -13.97 -1.71 -13.19
N ARG A 52 -13.36 -2.28 -12.15
CA ARG A 52 -13.23 -1.64 -10.82
C ARG A 52 -11.97 -0.78 -10.73
N GLN A 53 -11.87 0.23 -11.60
CA GLN A 53 -10.67 1.05 -11.79
C GLN A 53 -10.14 1.70 -10.49
N TRP A 54 -11.04 2.16 -9.63
CA TRP A 54 -10.67 2.79 -8.35
C TRP A 54 -10.02 1.78 -7.39
N GLN A 55 -10.63 0.61 -7.24
CA GLN A 55 -10.08 -0.47 -6.40
C GLN A 55 -8.76 -1.01 -6.97
N GLN A 56 -8.64 -1.10 -8.30
CA GLN A 56 -7.37 -1.47 -8.95
C GLN A 56 -6.27 -0.44 -8.68
N LYS A 57 -6.59 0.85 -8.77
CA LYS A 57 -5.64 1.92 -8.47
C LYS A 57 -5.13 1.80 -7.03
N ARG A 58 -6.03 1.62 -6.06
CA ARG A 58 -5.66 1.41 -4.65
C ARG A 58 -4.75 0.20 -4.45
N LEU A 59 -5.05 -0.93 -5.11
CA LEU A 59 -4.19 -2.11 -5.08
C LEU A 59 -2.82 -1.85 -5.71
N ALA A 60 -2.77 -1.14 -6.83
CA ALA A 60 -1.52 -0.81 -7.51
C ALA A 60 -0.66 0.12 -6.66
N ASP A 61 -1.24 1.15 -6.06
CA ASP A 61 -0.55 2.09 -5.16
C ASP A 61 -0.01 1.35 -3.93
N ALA A 62 -0.80 0.46 -3.32
CA ALA A 62 -0.36 -0.36 -2.20
C ALA A 62 0.79 -1.32 -2.58
N ALA A 63 0.72 -1.94 -3.77
CA ALA A 63 1.77 -2.82 -4.27
C ALA A 63 3.07 -2.05 -4.55
N ALA A 64 2.98 -0.85 -5.12
CA ALA A 64 4.12 0.01 -5.38
C ALA A 64 4.81 0.45 -4.09
N ASP A 65 4.05 0.87 -3.08
CA ASP A 65 4.60 1.22 -1.76
C ASP A 65 5.25 0.02 -1.06
N LEU A 66 4.65 -1.16 -1.15
CA LEU A 66 5.23 -2.39 -0.59
C LEU A 66 6.56 -2.75 -1.26
N TYR A 67 6.62 -2.68 -2.58
CA TYR A 67 7.87 -2.89 -3.33
C TYR A 67 8.94 -1.88 -2.90
N ALA A 68 8.57 -0.60 -2.81
CA ALA A 68 9.48 0.45 -2.39
C ALA A 68 10.02 0.23 -0.97
N GLN A 69 9.18 -0.22 -0.02
CA GLN A 69 9.64 -0.59 1.33
C GLN A 69 10.72 -1.68 1.27
N ILE A 70 10.46 -2.75 0.52
CA ILE A 70 11.39 -3.89 0.39
C ILE A 70 12.70 -3.43 -0.25
N ALA A 71 12.64 -2.61 -1.31
CA ALA A 71 13.82 -2.08 -1.99
C ALA A 71 14.66 -1.18 -1.07
N THR A 72 14.01 -0.30 -0.29
CA THR A 72 14.70 0.56 0.69
C THR A 72 15.37 -0.28 1.77
N LEU A 73 14.68 -1.27 2.33
CA LEU A 73 15.25 -2.14 3.35
C LEU A 73 16.42 -2.96 2.82
N SER A 74 16.30 -3.53 1.63
CA SER A 74 17.37 -4.28 0.97
C SER A 74 18.62 -3.42 0.75
N ARG A 75 18.43 -2.19 0.26
CA ARG A 75 19.53 -1.23 0.08
C ARG A 75 20.24 -0.91 1.39
N VAL A 76 19.49 -0.53 2.42
CA VAL A 76 20.10 -0.12 3.70
C VAL A 76 20.74 -1.31 4.42
N ASN A 77 20.16 -2.51 4.27
CA ASN A 77 20.78 -3.75 4.75
C ASN A 77 22.17 -3.96 4.13
N GLY A 78 22.30 -3.85 2.81
CA GLY A 78 23.59 -3.98 2.13
C GLY A 78 24.61 -2.94 2.61
N ILE A 79 24.19 -1.69 2.84
CA ILE A 79 25.06 -0.64 3.38
C ILE A 79 25.55 -1.01 4.80
N PHE A 80 24.65 -1.55 5.64
CA PHE A 80 25.01 -1.98 6.99
C PHE A 80 25.99 -3.15 6.97
N GLU A 81 25.79 -4.12 6.08
CA GLU A 81 26.71 -5.26 5.91
C GLU A 81 28.09 -4.83 5.42
N GLU A 82 28.16 -3.87 4.48
CA GLU A 82 29.42 -3.40 3.91
C GLU A 82 30.22 -2.49 4.84
N ARG A 83 29.54 -1.61 5.58
CA ARG A 83 30.19 -0.47 6.27
C ARG A 83 29.97 -0.48 7.79
N GLY A 84 29.05 -1.30 8.29
CA GLY A 84 28.55 -1.22 9.65
C GLY A 84 27.55 -0.07 9.85
N VAL A 85 26.76 -0.17 10.92
CA VAL A 85 25.65 0.74 11.21
C VAL A 85 26.13 2.16 11.51
N GLU A 86 27.16 2.33 12.34
CA GLU A 86 27.65 3.67 12.74
C GLU A 86 28.20 4.47 11.54
N ALA A 87 28.89 3.82 10.60
CA ALA A 87 29.43 4.47 9.42
C ALA A 87 28.36 4.72 8.32
N SER A 88 27.17 4.14 8.45
CA SER A 88 26.08 4.27 7.47
C SER A 88 25.34 5.62 7.54
N GLY A 89 25.65 6.45 8.54
CA GLY A 89 25.16 7.82 8.65
C GLY A 89 23.64 7.91 8.72
N GLN A 90 23.02 8.57 7.74
CA GLN A 90 21.57 8.85 7.73
C GLN A 90 20.72 7.75 7.09
N GLU A 91 21.31 6.69 6.54
CA GLU A 91 20.57 5.64 5.81
C GLU A 91 19.53 4.94 6.71
N ARG A 92 19.84 4.76 8.00
CA ARG A 92 18.88 4.27 9.00
C ARG A 92 17.63 5.17 9.08
N TYR A 93 17.83 6.48 9.27
CA TYR A 93 16.74 7.44 9.41
C TYR A 93 15.89 7.55 8.13
N ILE A 94 16.52 7.42 6.96
CA ILE A 94 15.83 7.37 5.67
C ILE A 94 14.93 6.13 5.62
N ALA A 95 15.47 4.95 5.95
CA ALA A 95 14.68 3.71 5.98
C ALA A 95 13.52 3.80 6.97
N GLU A 96 13.75 4.27 8.19
CA GLU A 96 12.72 4.43 9.22
C GLU A 96 11.60 5.35 8.74
N THR A 97 11.97 6.54 8.24
CA THR A 97 11.00 7.55 7.78
C THR A 97 10.21 7.06 6.58
N PHE A 98 10.89 6.50 5.58
CA PHE A 98 10.25 6.03 4.37
C PHE A 98 9.33 4.84 4.65
N CYS A 99 9.84 3.81 5.34
CA CYS A 99 9.09 2.59 5.60
C CYS A 99 7.86 2.87 6.47
N SER A 100 7.97 3.72 7.49
CA SER A 100 6.79 4.09 8.30
C SER A 100 5.72 4.79 7.48
N ARG A 101 6.10 5.75 6.62
CA ARG A 101 5.14 6.50 5.79
C ARG A 101 4.52 5.63 4.70
N ALA A 102 5.32 4.77 4.06
CA ALA A 102 4.84 3.80 3.08
C ALA A 102 3.85 2.81 3.72
N GLY A 103 4.15 2.30 4.92
CA GLY A 103 3.24 1.40 5.64
C GLY A 103 1.86 2.02 5.88
N ARG A 104 1.82 3.27 6.36
CA ARG A 104 0.56 4.00 6.54
C ARG A 104 -0.22 4.19 5.23
N ARG A 105 0.49 4.46 4.11
CA ARG A 105 -0.16 4.56 2.80
C ARG A 105 -0.74 3.21 2.37
N ILE A 106 0.02 2.13 2.49
CA ILE A 106 -0.45 0.77 2.18
C ILE A 106 -1.72 0.44 2.98
N GLU A 107 -1.69 0.65 4.30
CA GLU A 107 -2.84 0.39 5.16
C GLU A 107 -4.06 1.17 4.70
N ARG A 108 -3.92 2.49 4.51
CA ARG A 108 -4.99 3.36 4.02
C ARG A 108 -5.55 2.89 2.69
N GLN A 109 -4.70 2.66 1.68
CA GLN A 109 -5.16 2.23 0.35
C GLN A 109 -5.94 0.91 0.43
N LEU A 110 -5.48 -0.04 1.26
CA LEU A 110 -6.13 -1.34 1.39
C LEU A 110 -7.44 -1.27 2.20
N ASP A 111 -7.54 -0.39 3.20
CA ASP A 111 -8.78 -0.16 3.95
C ASP A 111 -9.84 0.55 3.10
N GLU A 112 -9.42 1.51 2.28
CA GLU A 112 -10.31 2.21 1.35
C GLU A 112 -10.83 1.31 0.20
N VAL A 113 -10.28 0.12 0.00
CA VAL A 113 -10.90 -0.84 -0.95
C VAL A 113 -12.31 -1.22 -0.50
N ASP A 114 -12.53 -1.33 0.81
CA ASP A 114 -13.80 -1.71 1.42
C ASP A 114 -14.62 -0.52 1.92
N GLN A 115 -13.95 0.55 2.37
CA GLN A 115 -14.57 1.74 2.95
C GLN A 115 -14.16 2.98 2.13
N ASN A 116 -14.92 3.30 1.10
CA ASN A 116 -14.68 4.47 0.26
C ASN A 116 -15.96 5.26 -0.04
N ASP A 117 -15.76 6.52 -0.43
CA ASP A 117 -16.79 7.43 -0.91
C ASP A 117 -16.85 7.47 -2.45
N ASP A 118 -16.39 6.43 -3.15
CA ASP A 118 -16.21 6.48 -4.62
C ASP A 118 -17.54 6.72 -5.35
N GLU A 119 -18.63 6.15 -4.85
CA GLU A 119 -19.99 6.38 -5.38
C GLU A 119 -20.39 7.86 -5.25
N ARG A 120 -20.14 8.47 -4.08
CA ARG A 120 -20.43 9.89 -3.85
C ARG A 120 -19.57 10.77 -4.75
N MET A 121 -18.29 10.43 -4.91
CA MET A 121 -17.37 11.15 -5.78
C MET A 121 -17.80 11.07 -7.24
N HIS A 122 -18.28 9.91 -7.69
CA HIS A 122 -18.83 9.74 -9.03
C HIS A 122 -20.08 10.61 -9.25
N SER A 123 -21.02 10.63 -8.30
CA SER A 123 -22.20 11.49 -8.38
C SER A 123 -21.85 12.98 -8.41
N ILE A 124 -20.83 13.43 -7.67
CA ILE A 124 -20.34 14.81 -7.70
C ILE A 124 -19.74 15.13 -9.08
N ALA A 125 -18.92 14.22 -9.63
CA ALA A 125 -18.31 14.39 -10.94
C ALA A 125 -19.38 14.44 -12.05
N GLU A 126 -20.38 13.56 -11.98
CA GLU A 126 -21.52 13.55 -12.91
C GLU A 126 -22.33 14.86 -12.81
N LEU A 127 -22.58 15.35 -11.60
CA LEU A 127 -23.25 16.63 -11.38
C LEU A 127 -22.46 17.80 -11.98
N ALA A 128 -21.15 17.85 -11.78
CA ALA A 128 -20.28 18.89 -12.32
C ALA A 128 -20.20 18.82 -13.86
N TYR A 129 -20.12 17.61 -14.42
CA TYR A 129 -20.11 17.37 -15.86
C TYR A 129 -21.42 17.83 -16.51
N ASN A 130 -22.57 17.40 -15.98
CA ASN A 130 -23.89 17.78 -16.49
C ASN A 130 -24.18 19.28 -16.39
N ARG A 131 -23.56 19.98 -15.43
CA ARG A 131 -23.69 21.43 -15.26
C ARG A 131 -22.66 22.24 -16.07
N GLY A 132 -21.74 21.58 -16.79
CA GLY A 132 -20.67 22.24 -17.53
C GLY A 132 -19.63 22.94 -16.62
N GLY A 133 -19.58 22.60 -15.33
CA GLY A 133 -18.72 23.25 -14.34
C GLY A 133 -19.28 23.17 -12.91
N TYR A 134 -18.48 23.65 -11.95
CA TYR A 134 -18.86 23.77 -10.55
C TYR A 134 -19.70 25.05 -10.34
N ASP A 135 -20.96 25.06 -10.80
CA ASP A 135 -21.89 26.16 -10.52
C ASP A 135 -22.39 26.01 -9.07
N LEU A 136 -21.68 26.64 -8.13
CA LEU A 136 -22.12 26.84 -6.76
C LEU A 136 -22.98 28.12 -6.74
N PRO A 137 -24.30 28.05 -6.48
CA PRO A 137 -25.14 29.25 -6.37
C PRO A 137 -24.78 30.16 -5.18
N LEU A 138 -23.77 29.80 -4.38
CA LEU A 138 -23.34 30.52 -3.17
C LEU A 138 -22.39 31.70 -3.42
N TYR A 139 -22.03 31.99 -4.68
CA TYR A 139 -21.17 33.13 -5.02
C TYR A 139 -21.67 33.84 -6.29
N ARG A 140 -22.89 34.36 -6.23
CA ARG A 140 -23.36 35.39 -7.15
C ARG A 140 -23.71 36.62 -6.32
N SER A 141 -22.73 37.52 -6.16
CA SER A 141 -22.92 38.90 -5.71
C SER A 141 -23.28 39.79 -6.89
#